data_AF-A0A8H4W4Q7-F1
#
_entry.id   AF-A0A8H4W4Q7-F1
#
_cell.length_a   1.000
_cell.length_b   1.000
_cell.length_c   1.000
_cell.angle_alpha   90.00
_cell.angle_beta   90.00
_cell.angle_gamma   90.00
#
_symmetry.space_group_name_H-M   'P 1'
#
loop_
_entity.id
_entity.type
_entity.pdbx_description
1 polymer ?
#
loop_
_entity_poly.entity_id
_entity_poly.type
_entity_poly.pdbx_seq_one_letter_code
_entity_poly.pdbx_strand_id
1 'polypeptide(L)'
;MRNIRNHDHTSYAQNELPFVLTILPDGDAVRFSDVNWWSDCVQGVPSVCILGEKLFRARHAYDNRSKTWYPKNDDKLLANICLKINYKLEGRYHRVQYGLGLGDGETIIVGADVTHGGKGLDQGCPSMAGVVACRGDKKSDYLASARIQSNNTEFIEHLEDMMVERLEQYKIAKRPIQTTLLVVGKRHHARFYPNPNDKKSNLKAGACVDEEVIAPNQFAFYLQSHDSPLGTARTGHYVVVVDDCEYGAQEL
;
A
#
# COMPACT_ATOMS: atom_id res chain seq x y z
N MET A 1 14.81 -19.17 -5.06
CA MET A 1 13.60 -18.76 -4.33
C MET A 1 12.41 -19.49 -4.93
N ARG A 2 11.66 -20.27 -4.14
CA ARG A 2 10.43 -20.91 -4.64
C ARG A 2 9.41 -19.80 -4.89
N ASN A 3 8.78 -19.80 -6.07
CA ASN A 3 7.64 -18.94 -6.37
C ASN A 3 6.67 -18.98 -5.18
N ILE A 4 6.32 -17.79 -4.67
CA ILE A 4 5.17 -17.62 -3.78
C ILE A 4 4.00 -18.17 -4.60
N ARG A 5 3.51 -19.35 -4.21
CA ARG A 5 2.59 -20.15 -5.01
C ARG A 5 1.37 -19.31 -5.37
N ASN A 6 1.02 -19.30 -6.65
CA ASN A 6 -0.36 -19.09 -7.06
C ASN A 6 -1.18 -20.15 -6.32
N HIS A 7 -1.92 -19.76 -5.28
CA HIS A 7 -2.85 -20.65 -4.60
C HIS A 7 -3.99 -20.97 -5.58
N ASP A 8 -3.96 -22.16 -6.17
CA ASP A 8 -5.12 -22.72 -6.84
C ASP A 8 -6.20 -23.02 -5.80
N HIS A 9 -7.37 -22.45 -6.04
CA HIS A 9 -8.53 -22.51 -5.17
C HIS A 9 -9.22 -23.89 -5.27
N THR A 10 -9.22 -24.68 -4.20
CA THR A 10 -10.30 -25.63 -3.87
C THR A 10 -10.09 -26.20 -2.46
N SER A 11 -11.07 -25.96 -1.57
CA SER A 11 -11.24 -26.50 -0.21
C SER A 11 -10.02 -26.42 0.72
N TYR A 12 -10.07 -25.55 1.74
CA TYR A 12 -9.27 -25.77 2.94
C TYR A 12 -9.59 -27.17 3.47
N ALA A 13 -8.61 -28.06 3.47
CA ALA A 13 -8.76 -29.36 4.13
C ALA A 13 -9.10 -29.10 5.61
N GLN A 14 -9.92 -29.95 6.22
CA GLN A 14 -10.45 -29.74 7.59
C GLN A 14 -9.40 -29.56 8.71
N ASN A 15 -8.09 -29.58 8.40
CA ASN A 15 -6.97 -29.43 9.32
C ASN A 15 -5.98 -28.30 8.96
N GLU A 16 -6.29 -27.41 8.02
CA GLU A 16 -5.41 -26.27 7.69
C GLU A 16 -5.66 -25.08 8.62
N LEU A 17 -4.59 -24.53 9.22
CA LEU A 17 -4.65 -23.29 9.99
C LEU A 17 -4.96 -22.13 9.02
N PRO A 18 -6.13 -21.47 9.12
CA PRO A 18 -6.51 -20.45 8.14
C PRO A 18 -5.76 -19.12 8.35
N PHE A 19 -5.18 -18.92 9.53
CA PHE A 19 -4.62 -17.64 9.96
C PHE A 19 -3.78 -17.78 11.24
N VAL A 20 -2.78 -16.91 11.42
CA VAL A 20 -1.99 -16.81 12.67
C VAL A 20 -2.04 -15.39 13.24
N LEU A 21 -2.50 -15.24 14.48
CA LEU A 21 -2.38 -14.01 15.26
C LEU A 21 -1.23 -14.14 16.26
N THR A 22 -0.20 -13.32 16.11
CA THR A 22 0.98 -13.37 16.99
C THR A 22 1.01 -12.16 17.91
N ILE A 23 1.10 -12.40 19.22
CA ILE A 23 1.32 -11.35 20.22
C ILE A 23 2.81 -11.30 20.51
N LEU A 24 3.45 -10.19 20.13
CA LEU A 24 4.88 -9.96 20.36
C LEU A 24 5.10 -9.31 21.73
N PRO A 25 6.13 -9.73 22.49
CA PRO A 25 6.41 -9.18 23.82
C PRO A 25 6.93 -7.74 23.77
N ASP A 26 7.59 -7.36 22.69
CA ASP A 26 8.26 -6.07 22.52
C ASP A 26 8.34 -5.70 21.02
N GLY A 27 8.87 -4.51 20.73
CA GLY A 27 9.06 -3.98 19.37
C GLY A 27 10.32 -4.47 18.64
N ASP A 28 10.91 -5.60 19.02
CA ASP A 28 12.10 -6.15 18.37
C ASP A 28 11.83 -6.51 16.90
N ALA A 29 12.61 -5.91 16.01
CA ALA A 29 12.44 -6.06 14.57
C ALA A 29 12.84 -7.46 14.06
N VAL A 30 13.82 -8.12 14.70
CA VAL A 30 14.27 -9.46 14.28
C VAL A 30 13.17 -10.47 14.55
N ARG A 31 12.58 -10.44 15.74
CA ARG A 31 11.48 -11.34 16.09
C ARG A 31 10.25 -11.15 15.21
N PHE A 32 9.90 -9.90 14.89
CA PHE A 32 8.82 -9.63 13.94
C PHE A 32 9.14 -10.20 12.55
N SER A 33 10.38 -10.05 12.07
CA SER A 33 10.83 -10.59 10.79
C SER A 33 10.81 -12.12 10.76
N ASP A 34 11.26 -12.79 11.82
CA ASP A 34 11.27 -14.26 11.90
C ASP A 34 9.85 -14.84 11.83
N VAL A 35 8.90 -14.20 12.52
CA VAL A 35 7.48 -14.60 12.48
C VAL A 35 6.91 -14.44 11.08
N ASN A 36 7.12 -13.28 10.43
CA ASN A 36 6.60 -13.07 9.07
C ASN A 36 7.27 -13.99 8.06
N TRP A 37 8.59 -14.22 8.17
CA TRP A 37 9.30 -15.14 7.29
C TRP A 37 8.78 -16.57 7.43
N TRP A 38 8.60 -17.06 8.65
CA TRP A 38 8.02 -18.38 8.88
C TRP A 38 6.59 -18.47 8.32
N SER A 39 5.77 -17.44 8.58
CA SER A 39 4.38 -17.39 8.13
C SER A 39 4.26 -17.36 6.60
N ASP A 40 4.93 -16.42 5.95
CA ASP A 40 4.76 -16.11 4.53
C ASP A 40 5.62 -17.03 3.64
N CYS A 41 6.86 -17.32 4.03
CA CYS A 41 7.82 -18.05 3.19
C CYS A 41 7.92 -19.54 3.49
N VAL A 42 7.63 -19.98 4.73
CA VAL A 42 7.74 -21.39 5.12
C VAL A 42 6.38 -22.08 5.12
N GLN A 43 5.38 -21.50 5.79
CA GLN A 43 4.05 -22.09 5.91
C GLN A 43 3.10 -21.67 4.79
N GLY A 44 3.23 -20.45 4.29
CA GLY A 44 2.25 -19.87 3.37
C GLY A 44 0.90 -19.61 4.04
N VAL A 45 0.90 -19.26 5.33
CA VAL A 45 -0.31 -18.94 6.10
C VAL A 45 -0.34 -17.45 6.40
N PRO A 46 -1.47 -16.75 6.21
CA PRO A 46 -1.55 -15.32 6.53
C PRO A 46 -1.41 -15.07 8.04
N SER A 47 -0.66 -14.03 8.41
CA SER A 47 -0.53 -13.62 9.82
C SER A 47 -0.64 -12.12 10.08
N VAL A 48 -0.98 -11.78 11.33
CA VAL A 48 -0.88 -10.42 11.89
C VAL A 48 -0.13 -10.47 13.21
N CYS A 49 0.86 -9.58 13.37
CA CYS A 49 1.55 -9.37 14.63
C CYS A 49 0.97 -8.17 15.39
N ILE A 50 0.85 -8.29 16.72
CA ILE A 50 0.39 -7.22 17.63
C ILE A 50 1.36 -7.12 18.80
N LEU A 51 1.78 -5.89 19.16
CA LEU A 51 2.55 -5.68 20.39
C LEU A 51 1.67 -5.89 21.62
N GLY A 52 2.09 -6.77 22.52
CA GLY A 52 1.39 -7.06 23.78
C GLY A 52 1.15 -5.80 24.59
N GLU A 53 2.14 -4.90 24.68
CA GLU A 53 1.99 -3.60 25.36
C GLU A 53 0.86 -2.73 24.79
N LYS A 54 0.56 -2.81 23.49
CA LYS A 54 -0.51 -2.04 22.85
C LYS A 54 -1.86 -2.72 23.06
N LEU A 55 -1.90 -4.05 23.00
CA LEU A 55 -3.11 -4.84 23.17
C LEU A 55 -3.61 -4.80 24.62
N PHE A 56 -2.70 -4.97 25.57
CA PHE A 56 -3.01 -5.06 27.00
C PHE A 56 -2.85 -3.73 27.73
N ARG A 57 -2.67 -2.61 27.01
CA ARG A 57 -2.62 -1.28 27.62
C ARG A 57 -3.90 -1.04 28.40
N ALA A 58 -3.81 -1.08 29.73
CA ALA A 58 -4.95 -0.85 30.60
C ALA A 58 -5.58 0.51 30.28
N ARG A 59 -6.81 0.48 29.80
CA ARG A 59 -7.70 1.64 29.78
C ARG A 59 -8.90 1.29 30.62
N HIS A 60 -9.40 2.26 31.37
CA HIS A 60 -10.62 2.13 32.13
C HIS A 60 -11.67 3.06 31.53
N ALA A 61 -12.89 2.55 31.43
CA ALA A 61 -14.05 3.37 31.14
C ALA A 61 -15.04 3.28 32.30
N TYR A 62 -15.75 4.37 32.54
CA TYR A 62 -16.79 4.43 33.55
C TYR A 62 -18.13 4.09 32.91
N ASP A 63 -18.84 3.11 33.45
CA ASP A 63 -20.21 2.81 33.05
C ASP A 63 -21.20 3.58 33.94
N ASN A 64 -21.90 4.55 33.34
CA ASN A 64 -22.92 5.35 34.03
C ASN A 64 -24.11 4.52 34.52
N ARG A 65 -24.37 3.33 33.95
CA ARG A 65 -25.49 2.46 34.36
C ARG A 65 -25.14 1.64 35.61
N SER A 66 -24.02 0.92 35.58
CA SER A 66 -23.55 0.13 36.73
C SER A 66 -22.82 0.95 37.79
N LYS A 67 -22.45 2.21 37.49
CA LYS A 67 -21.62 3.08 38.35
C LYS A 67 -20.27 2.45 38.71
N THR A 68 -19.68 1.70 37.79
CA THR A 68 -18.39 1.02 37.99
C THR A 68 -17.40 1.33 36.87
N TRP A 69 -16.12 1.23 37.22
CA TRP A 69 -15.04 1.25 36.24
C TRP A 69 -14.83 -0.17 35.70
N TYR A 70 -14.75 -0.30 34.38
CA TYR A 70 -14.46 -1.57 33.72
C TYR A 70 -13.24 -1.43 32.80
N PRO A 71 -12.47 -2.52 32.57
CA PRO A 71 -11.41 -2.53 31.57
C PRO A 71 -12.02 -2.30 30.18
N LYS A 72 -11.53 -1.28 29.47
CA LYS A 72 -11.96 -0.98 28.11
C LYS A 72 -10.82 -1.26 27.15
N ASN A 73 -11.09 -2.08 26.14
CA ASN A 73 -10.14 -2.29 25.05
C ASN A 73 -10.08 -1.06 24.14
N ASP A 74 -8.97 -0.91 23.42
CA ASP A 74 -8.85 0.15 22.42
C ASP A 74 -9.63 -0.21 21.14
N ASP A 75 -10.91 0.15 21.10
CA ASP A 75 -11.81 -0.12 19.97
C ASP A 75 -11.20 0.33 18.62
N LYS A 76 -10.45 1.43 18.62
CA LYS A 76 -9.79 1.94 17.39
C LYS A 76 -8.65 1.02 16.95
N LEU A 77 -7.84 0.53 17.89
CA LEU A 77 -6.79 -0.44 17.61
C LEU A 77 -7.39 -1.75 17.09
N LEU A 78 -8.42 -2.26 17.76
CA LEU A 78 -9.09 -3.50 17.36
C LEU A 78 -9.72 -3.38 15.97
N ALA A 79 -10.40 -2.27 15.67
CA ALA A 79 -10.91 -1.99 14.34
C ALA A 79 -9.79 -2.03 13.29
N ASN A 80 -8.67 -1.34 13.53
CA ASN A 80 -7.52 -1.34 12.62
C ASN A 80 -6.86 -2.73 12.46
N ILE A 81 -6.93 -3.59 13.47
CA ILE A 81 -6.46 -4.99 13.38
C ILE A 81 -7.43 -5.81 12.52
N CYS A 82 -8.74 -5.69 12.75
CA CYS A 82 -9.76 -6.30 11.90
C CYS A 82 -9.62 -5.84 10.44
N LEU A 83 -9.20 -4.58 10.23
CA LEU A 83 -8.84 -4.02 8.92
C LEU A 83 -7.59 -4.64 8.26
N LYS A 84 -6.81 -5.46 8.96
CA LYS A 84 -5.71 -6.23 8.36
C LYS A 84 -6.08 -7.70 8.18
N ILE A 85 -6.77 -8.25 9.18
CA ILE A 85 -7.19 -9.66 9.18
C ILE A 85 -8.12 -9.93 8.00
N ASN A 86 -9.19 -9.14 7.85
CA ASN A 86 -10.14 -9.36 6.76
C ASN A 86 -9.49 -9.22 5.37
N TYR A 87 -8.53 -8.30 5.12
CA TYR A 87 -7.79 -8.25 3.86
C TYR A 87 -6.92 -9.49 3.62
N LYS A 88 -6.19 -9.92 4.66
CA LYS A 88 -5.34 -11.12 4.60
C LYS A 88 -6.14 -12.41 4.41
N LEU A 89 -7.44 -12.38 4.73
CA LEU A 89 -8.41 -13.44 4.49
C LEU A 89 -9.30 -13.14 3.26
N GLU A 90 -8.79 -12.35 2.31
CA GLU A 90 -9.42 -12.02 1.02
C GLU A 90 -10.74 -11.23 1.09
N GLY A 91 -11.09 -10.72 2.27
CA GLY A 91 -12.22 -9.84 2.48
C GLY A 91 -11.94 -8.40 2.02
N ARG A 92 -13.00 -7.70 1.65
CA ARG A 92 -12.98 -6.29 1.20
C ARG A 92 -13.63 -5.38 2.23
N TYR A 93 -13.09 -4.19 2.44
CA TYR A 93 -13.62 -3.23 3.42
C TYR A 93 -14.49 -2.15 2.79
N HIS A 94 -13.88 -1.38 1.90
CA HIS A 94 -14.48 -0.23 1.26
C HIS A 94 -14.16 -0.26 -0.22
N ARG A 95 -15.03 0.40 -0.98
CA ARG A 95 -14.94 0.54 -2.43
C ARG A 95 -15.23 2.00 -2.76
N VAL A 96 -14.59 2.51 -3.81
CA VAL A 96 -14.98 3.78 -4.42
C VAL A 96 -16.35 3.61 -5.08
N GLN A 97 -17.35 4.36 -4.62
CA GLN A 97 -18.75 4.19 -5.01
C GLN A 97 -18.95 4.36 -6.52
N TYR A 98 -18.35 5.42 -7.09
CA TYR A 98 -18.53 5.85 -8.48
C TYR A 98 -17.51 5.25 -9.45
N GLY A 99 -16.71 4.27 -9.01
CA GLY A 99 -15.59 3.76 -9.80
C GLY A 99 -14.47 4.80 -9.94
N LEU A 100 -13.48 4.49 -10.77
CA LEU A 100 -12.35 5.40 -11.04
C LEU A 100 -12.47 6.13 -12.37
N GLY A 101 -13.54 5.93 -13.14
CA GLY A 101 -13.64 6.47 -14.50
C GLY A 101 -12.73 5.78 -15.54
N LEU A 102 -11.77 4.98 -15.11
CA LEU A 102 -10.78 4.31 -15.96
C LEU A 102 -11.28 3.03 -16.67
N GLY A 103 -12.59 2.89 -16.94
CA GLY A 103 -13.18 1.64 -17.44
C GLY A 103 -13.18 0.50 -16.40
N ASP A 104 -14.37 0.00 -16.05
CA ASP A 104 -14.52 -1.15 -15.15
C ASP A 104 -14.13 -2.42 -15.90
N GLY A 105 -13.07 -3.10 -15.45
CA GLY A 105 -12.63 -4.40 -16.01
C GLY A 105 -11.65 -4.32 -17.19
N GLU A 106 -11.39 -3.14 -17.73
CA GLU A 106 -10.49 -2.97 -18.89
C GLU A 106 -9.09 -2.47 -18.52
N THR A 107 -8.96 -1.81 -17.36
CA THR A 107 -7.72 -1.17 -16.93
C THR A 107 -7.15 -1.84 -15.70
N ILE A 108 -5.90 -2.28 -15.82
CA ILE A 108 -5.07 -2.74 -14.71
C ILE A 108 -4.32 -1.55 -14.11
N ILE A 109 -4.39 -1.40 -12.79
CA ILE A 109 -3.57 -0.43 -12.04
C ILE A 109 -2.39 -1.17 -11.44
N VAL A 110 -1.20 -0.69 -11.75
CA VAL A 110 0.07 -1.26 -11.31
C VAL A 110 0.80 -0.27 -10.41
N GLY A 111 1.33 -0.75 -9.30
CA GLY A 111 2.26 -0.03 -8.45
C GLY A 111 3.62 -0.71 -8.47
N ALA A 112 4.69 0.07 -8.60
CA ALA A 112 6.05 -0.44 -8.59
C ALA A 112 6.90 0.42 -7.64
N ASP A 113 7.77 -0.23 -6.88
CA ASP A 113 8.68 0.44 -5.93
C ASP A 113 9.98 -0.36 -5.78
N VAL A 114 11.07 0.34 -5.49
CA VAL A 114 12.34 -0.26 -5.13
C VAL A 114 12.77 0.25 -3.76
N THR A 115 13.17 -0.67 -2.89
CA THR A 115 13.73 -0.36 -1.58
C THR A 115 15.19 -0.78 -1.53
N HIS A 116 16.05 0.13 -1.06
CA HIS A 116 17.46 -0.11 -0.82
C HIS A 116 17.75 -0.39 0.66
N GLY A 117 18.88 -1.06 0.93
CA GLY A 117 19.43 -1.15 2.28
C GLY A 117 19.63 0.25 2.89
N GLY A 118 19.22 0.44 4.13
CA GLY A 118 19.36 1.72 4.83
C GLY A 118 20.81 2.21 4.87
N LYS A 119 21.02 3.52 4.77
CA LYS A 119 22.37 4.14 4.86
C LYS A 119 23.04 3.74 6.18
N GLY A 120 24.21 3.09 6.10
CA GLY A 120 24.98 2.63 7.27
C GLY A 120 24.77 1.16 7.65
N LEU A 121 23.92 0.43 6.93
CA LEU A 121 23.86 -1.04 6.98
C LEU A 121 24.90 -1.65 6.02
N ASP A 122 24.91 -2.99 5.93
CA ASP A 122 25.75 -3.77 5.02
C ASP A 122 25.79 -3.15 3.61
N GLN A 123 26.96 -2.67 3.20
CA GLN A 123 27.19 -2.05 1.89
C GLN A 123 27.01 -3.05 0.72
N GLY A 124 26.88 -4.35 0.99
CA GLY A 124 26.51 -5.36 0.01
C GLY A 124 25.02 -5.68 -0.03
N CYS A 125 24.19 -5.09 0.84
CA CYS A 125 22.78 -5.42 0.94
C CYS A 125 22.07 -5.14 -0.40
N PRO A 126 21.46 -6.16 -1.03
CA PRO A 126 20.84 -5.97 -2.34
C PRO A 126 19.57 -5.11 -2.24
N SER A 127 19.17 -4.52 -3.36
CA SER A 127 17.89 -3.81 -3.44
C SER A 127 16.75 -4.82 -3.63
N MET A 128 15.55 -4.41 -3.24
CA MET A 128 14.34 -5.22 -3.43
C MET A 128 13.33 -4.44 -4.26
N ALA A 129 12.98 -4.98 -5.42
CA ALA A 129 11.90 -4.46 -6.25
C ALA A 129 10.59 -5.17 -5.92
N GLY A 130 9.51 -4.40 -5.86
CA GLY A 130 8.14 -4.89 -5.71
C GLY A 130 7.25 -4.36 -6.83
N VAL A 131 6.46 -5.25 -7.44
CA VAL A 131 5.42 -4.88 -8.42
C VAL A 131 4.10 -5.48 -7.96
N VAL A 132 3.11 -4.61 -7.77
CA VAL A 132 1.74 -4.98 -7.43
C VAL A 132 0.79 -4.60 -8.55
N ALA A 133 -0.26 -5.39 -8.77
CA ALA A 133 -1.34 -4.98 -9.65
C ALA A 133 -2.70 -5.36 -9.10
N CYS A 134 -3.68 -4.51 -9.38
CA CYS A 134 -5.05 -4.76 -8.96
C CYS A 134 -5.66 -5.96 -9.70
N ARG A 135 -6.55 -6.70 -9.04
CA ARG A 135 -7.32 -7.80 -9.62
C ARG A 135 -8.79 -7.41 -9.79
N GLY A 136 -9.31 -7.63 -11.01
CA GLY A 136 -10.72 -7.47 -11.34
C GLY A 136 -11.23 -6.03 -11.28
N ASP A 137 -12.50 -5.86 -11.64
CA ASP A 137 -13.10 -4.56 -11.96
C ASP A 137 -13.13 -3.58 -10.79
N LYS A 138 -13.05 -4.08 -9.56
CA LYS A 138 -13.22 -3.27 -8.34
C LYS A 138 -11.92 -2.76 -7.74
N LYS A 139 -10.77 -3.09 -8.34
CA LYS A 139 -9.46 -2.46 -8.07
C LYS A 139 -9.09 -2.36 -6.57
N SER A 140 -9.56 -3.30 -5.75
CA SER A 140 -9.43 -3.30 -4.27
C SER A 140 -8.51 -4.41 -3.76
N ASP A 141 -8.30 -5.44 -4.57
CA ASP A 141 -7.44 -6.58 -4.25
C ASP A 141 -6.18 -6.47 -5.12
N TYR A 142 -4.99 -6.65 -4.53
CA TYR A 142 -3.73 -6.50 -5.24
C TYR A 142 -2.89 -7.76 -5.09
N LEU A 143 -2.36 -8.26 -6.21
CA LEU A 143 -1.38 -9.33 -6.23
C LEU A 143 0.01 -8.73 -6.38
N ALA A 144 1.02 -9.39 -5.79
CA ALA A 144 2.35 -8.84 -5.66
C ALA A 144 3.43 -9.83 -6.13
N SER A 145 4.50 -9.28 -6.68
CA SER A 145 5.78 -9.96 -6.88
C SER A 145 6.87 -9.13 -6.25
N ALA A 146 7.89 -9.82 -5.75
CA ALA A 146 9.12 -9.21 -5.27
C ALA A 146 10.33 -9.89 -5.92
N ARG A 147 11.39 -9.12 -6.18
CA ARG A 147 12.67 -9.59 -6.71
C ARG A 147 13.81 -8.90 -5.98
N ILE A 148 14.86 -9.67 -5.70
CA ILE A 148 16.14 -9.13 -5.27
C ILE A 148 16.88 -8.69 -6.52
N GLN A 149 17.53 -7.53 -6.47
CA GLN A 149 18.35 -7.00 -7.54
C GLN A 149 19.65 -6.40 -7.00
N SER A 150 20.55 -6.00 -7.88
CA SER A 150 21.83 -5.41 -7.50
C SER A 150 21.67 -4.25 -6.51
N ASN A 151 22.68 -4.08 -5.64
CA ASN A 151 22.64 -3.03 -4.61
C ASN A 151 22.56 -1.63 -5.24
N ASN A 152 21.71 -0.77 -4.68
CA ASN A 152 21.45 0.61 -5.11
C ASN A 152 21.03 0.76 -6.57
N THR A 153 20.33 -0.24 -7.11
CA THR A 153 19.77 -0.20 -8.47
C THR A 153 18.33 0.31 -8.43
N GLU A 154 18.03 1.48 -9.00
CA GLU A 154 16.68 2.08 -8.98
C GLU A 154 15.75 1.54 -10.07
N PHE A 155 16.28 1.16 -11.23
CA PHE A 155 15.47 0.51 -12.27
C PHE A 155 15.14 -0.93 -11.86
N ILE A 156 13.96 -1.42 -12.22
CA ILE A 156 13.55 -2.78 -11.87
C ILE A 156 14.12 -3.74 -12.91
N GLU A 157 15.15 -4.50 -12.54
CA GLU A 157 15.89 -5.40 -13.46
C GLU A 157 14.96 -6.44 -14.11
N HIS A 158 13.97 -6.93 -13.37
CA HIS A 158 13.04 -7.97 -13.79
C HIS A 158 11.61 -7.45 -14.02
N LEU A 159 11.48 -6.20 -14.46
CA LEU A 159 10.16 -5.58 -14.61
C LEU A 159 9.27 -6.35 -15.59
N GLU A 160 9.82 -6.80 -16.71
CA GLU A 160 9.10 -7.55 -17.74
C GLU A 160 8.46 -8.81 -17.16
N ASP A 161 9.24 -9.67 -16.49
CA ASP A 161 8.74 -10.91 -15.88
C ASP A 161 7.64 -10.63 -14.85
N MET A 162 7.86 -9.63 -13.99
CA MET A 162 6.90 -9.27 -12.94
C MET A 162 5.59 -8.70 -13.53
N MET A 163 5.67 -8.00 -14.66
CA MET A 163 4.51 -7.50 -15.39
C MET A 163 3.75 -8.62 -16.09
N VAL A 164 4.45 -9.56 -16.73
CA VAL A 164 3.82 -10.75 -17.35
C VAL A 164 3.00 -11.51 -16.30
N GLU A 165 3.56 -11.76 -15.11
CA GLU A 165 2.83 -12.41 -14.02
C GLU A 165 1.54 -11.68 -13.62
N ARG A 166 1.54 -10.33 -13.64
CA ARG A 166 0.34 -9.52 -13.33
C ARG A 166 -0.69 -9.56 -14.45
N LEU A 167 -0.24 -9.48 -15.69
CA LEU A 167 -1.10 -9.48 -16.88
C LEU A 167 -1.80 -10.84 -17.05
N GLU A 168 -1.09 -11.94 -16.82
CA GLU A 168 -1.65 -13.30 -16.83
C GLU A 168 -2.75 -13.47 -15.77
N GLN A 169 -2.52 -12.97 -14.56
CA GLN A 169 -3.48 -13.03 -13.45
C GLN A 169 -4.73 -12.18 -13.71
N TYR A 170 -4.59 -11.05 -14.43
CA TYR A 170 -5.73 -10.20 -14.80
C TYR A 170 -6.54 -10.80 -15.97
N LYS A 171 -6.04 -11.85 -16.64
CA LYS A 171 -6.69 -12.53 -17.78
C LYS A 171 -7.03 -11.56 -18.92
N ILE A 172 -6.13 -10.62 -19.20
CA ILE A 172 -6.32 -9.70 -20.33
C ILE A 172 -6.36 -10.53 -21.62
N ALA A 173 -7.46 -10.43 -22.38
CA ALA A 173 -7.54 -10.98 -23.73
C ALA A 173 -6.33 -10.47 -24.53
N LYS A 174 -5.73 -11.28 -25.40
CA LYS A 174 -4.54 -10.88 -26.18
C LYS A 174 -4.86 -9.70 -27.13
N ARG A 175 -4.87 -8.49 -26.58
CA ARG A 175 -5.09 -7.21 -27.23
C ARG A 175 -3.87 -6.32 -26.98
N PRO A 176 -3.56 -5.38 -27.91
CA PRO A 176 -2.60 -4.34 -27.62
C PRO A 176 -2.98 -3.60 -26.33
N ILE A 177 -2.01 -3.41 -25.45
CA ILE A 177 -2.21 -2.72 -24.16
C ILE A 177 -1.69 -1.30 -24.34
N GLN A 178 -2.58 -0.33 -24.17
CA GLN A 178 -2.19 1.07 -24.02
C GLN A 178 -1.69 1.29 -22.61
N THR A 179 -0.62 2.08 -22.45
CA THR A 179 0.01 2.32 -21.16
C THR A 179 0.06 3.81 -20.84
N THR A 180 -0.35 4.16 -19.63
CA THR A 180 -0.03 5.46 -19.02
C THR A 180 0.89 5.23 -17.83
N LEU A 181 2.09 5.83 -17.88
CA LEU A 181 3.12 5.69 -16.86
C LEU A 181 3.27 7.00 -16.08
N LEU A 182 2.99 6.94 -14.78
CA LEU A 182 3.18 8.04 -13.84
C LEU A 182 4.34 7.73 -12.88
N VAL A 183 5.27 8.67 -12.74
CA VAL A 183 6.31 8.65 -11.72
C VAL A 183 5.87 9.50 -10.54
N VAL A 184 5.85 8.92 -9.34
CA VAL A 184 5.37 9.59 -8.12
C VAL A 184 6.52 9.91 -7.17
N GLY A 185 6.88 11.19 -7.07
CA GLY A 185 7.81 11.69 -6.07
C GLY A 185 7.10 12.12 -4.78
N LYS A 186 7.33 11.43 -3.65
CA LYS A 186 6.79 11.84 -2.32
C LYS A 186 7.79 12.59 -1.44
N ARG A 187 9.07 12.55 -1.81
CA ARG A 187 10.19 13.12 -1.03
C ARG A 187 10.89 14.23 -1.83
N HIS A 188 10.16 15.32 -2.07
CA HIS A 188 10.68 16.53 -2.74
C HIS A 188 10.72 17.74 -1.79
N HIS A 189 11.22 18.86 -2.30
CA HIS A 189 11.38 20.11 -1.55
C HIS A 189 10.18 21.07 -1.66
N ALA A 190 9.31 20.93 -2.66
CA ALA A 190 8.12 21.77 -2.79
C ALA A 190 7.17 21.63 -1.57
N ARG A 191 6.65 22.75 -1.08
CA ARG A 191 5.69 22.83 0.02
C ARG A 191 4.61 23.84 -0.33
N PHE A 192 3.36 23.49 -0.04
CA PHE A 192 2.20 24.32 -0.32
C PHE A 192 1.50 24.69 0.97
N TYR A 193 1.05 25.93 1.05
CA TYR A 193 0.42 26.50 2.24
C TYR A 193 -0.92 27.11 1.86
N PRO A 194 -1.93 27.04 2.76
CA PRO A 194 -3.19 27.73 2.53
C PRO A 194 -2.99 29.25 2.58
N ASN A 195 -4.04 30.01 2.22
CA ASN A 195 -3.97 31.47 2.29
C ASN A 195 -3.61 31.91 3.72
N PRO A 196 -2.83 32.99 3.91
CA PRO A 196 -2.42 33.44 5.24
C PRO A 196 -3.57 33.73 6.22
N ASN A 197 -4.77 33.99 5.68
CA ASN A 197 -5.99 34.23 6.46
C ASN A 197 -6.67 32.93 6.94
N ASP A 198 -6.29 31.78 6.39
CA ASP A 198 -6.81 30.48 6.83
C ASP A 198 -6.11 30.05 8.12
N LYS A 199 -6.90 29.64 9.12
CA LYS A 199 -6.39 29.12 10.40
C LYS A 199 -5.75 27.73 10.30
N LYS A 200 -5.64 27.16 9.09
CA LYS A 200 -5.13 25.80 8.87
C LYS A 200 -3.63 25.85 8.57
N SER A 201 -2.90 24.84 9.03
CA SER A 201 -1.47 24.70 8.74
C SER A 201 -1.17 24.05 7.38
N ASN A 202 -2.15 23.35 6.80
CA ASN A 202 -2.01 22.59 5.56
C ASN A 202 -3.21 22.82 4.64
N LEU A 203 -3.02 22.54 3.35
CA LEU A 203 -4.13 22.47 2.39
C LEU A 203 -5.11 21.35 2.78
N LYS A 204 -6.32 21.41 2.24
CA LYS A 204 -7.31 20.34 2.40
C LYS A 204 -6.87 19.12 1.57
N ALA A 205 -7.13 17.91 2.07
CA ALA A 205 -7.02 16.71 1.24
C ALA A 205 -7.82 16.86 -0.07
N GLY A 206 -7.18 16.47 -1.19
CA GLY A 206 -7.67 16.64 -2.55
C GLY A 206 -7.18 17.92 -3.25
N ALA A 207 -6.39 18.77 -2.60
CA ALA A 207 -5.81 19.93 -3.26
C ALA A 207 -4.81 19.50 -4.35
N CYS A 208 -5.03 19.96 -5.57
CA CYS A 208 -4.18 19.74 -6.73
C CYS A 208 -3.51 21.06 -7.15
N VAL A 209 -2.25 21.00 -7.56
CA VAL A 209 -1.49 22.12 -8.13
C VAL A 209 -0.79 21.63 -9.39
N ASP A 210 -1.27 22.08 -10.54
CA ASP A 210 -0.84 21.71 -11.88
C ASP A 210 -0.33 22.91 -12.70
N GLU A 211 -0.38 24.11 -12.12
CA GLU A 211 0.06 25.37 -12.75
C GLU A 211 1.21 26.04 -11.98
N GLU A 212 1.92 26.96 -12.65
CA GLU A 212 3.00 27.86 -12.16
C GLU A 212 4.29 27.21 -11.64
N VAL A 213 4.18 26.13 -10.87
CA VAL A 213 5.30 25.43 -10.21
C VAL A 213 5.65 24.10 -10.88
N ILE A 214 5.12 23.89 -12.08
CA ILE A 214 5.38 22.75 -12.95
C ILE A 214 6.36 23.16 -14.06
N ALA A 215 7.23 22.24 -14.49
CA ALA A 215 8.14 22.53 -15.59
C ALA A 215 7.36 22.73 -16.90
N PRO A 216 7.66 23.76 -17.73
CA PRO A 216 6.86 24.12 -18.90
C PRO A 216 6.65 23.02 -19.96
N ASN A 217 7.50 22.00 -19.97
CA ASN A 217 7.47 20.90 -20.94
C ASN A 217 7.21 19.54 -20.28
N GLN A 218 6.55 19.53 -19.11
CA GLN A 218 6.17 18.31 -18.40
C GLN A 218 4.68 18.31 -18.15
N PHE A 219 4.03 17.18 -18.43
CA PHE A 219 2.71 16.92 -17.89
C PHE A 219 2.88 16.38 -16.46
N ALA A 220 2.72 17.26 -15.48
CA ALA A 220 2.91 16.93 -14.08
C ALA A 220 2.00 17.76 -13.17
N PHE A 221 1.76 17.24 -11.97
CA PHE A 221 0.93 17.90 -10.97
C PHE A 221 1.34 17.49 -9.55
N TYR A 222 1.03 18.33 -8.57
CA TYR A 222 1.15 18.02 -7.16
C TYR A 222 -0.22 17.75 -6.55
N LEU A 223 -0.38 16.60 -5.88
CA LEU A 223 -1.63 16.26 -5.20
C LEU A 223 -1.41 16.05 -3.70
N GLN A 224 -2.14 16.81 -2.87
CA GLN A 224 -2.25 16.52 -1.44
C GLN A 224 -3.40 15.55 -1.18
N SER A 225 -3.18 14.25 -1.37
CA SER A 225 -4.24 13.24 -1.22
C SER A 225 -4.66 12.93 0.23
N HIS A 226 -4.02 13.52 1.23
CA HIS A 226 -4.25 13.23 2.64
C HIS A 226 -4.30 14.48 3.51
N ASP A 227 -4.95 14.35 4.67
CA ASP A 227 -4.84 15.32 5.75
C ASP A 227 -3.57 15.04 6.57
N SER A 228 -2.81 16.08 6.88
CA SER A 228 -1.63 15.98 7.75
C SER A 228 -1.92 16.62 9.11
N PRO A 229 -2.19 15.82 10.16
CA PRO A 229 -2.49 16.36 11.50
C PRO A 229 -1.24 16.88 12.22
N LEU A 230 -0.04 16.51 11.78
CA LEU A 230 1.22 16.90 12.40
C LEU A 230 2.22 17.38 11.35
N GLY A 231 2.77 18.58 11.55
CA GLY A 231 3.74 19.18 10.63
C GLY A 231 3.15 19.57 9.27
N THR A 232 4.03 20.01 8.36
CA THR A 232 3.66 20.38 6.99
C THR A 232 3.49 19.14 6.12
N ALA A 233 2.37 19.06 5.43
CA ALA A 233 2.06 17.98 4.49
C ALA A 233 3.09 17.92 3.36
N ARG A 234 3.39 16.70 2.90
CA ARG A 234 4.15 16.48 1.67
C ARG A 234 3.19 16.00 0.60
N THR A 235 3.01 16.80 -0.43
CA THR A 235 2.25 16.42 -1.61
C THR A 235 2.96 15.28 -2.36
N GLY A 236 2.22 14.51 -3.16
CA GLY A 236 2.84 13.68 -4.18
C GLY A 236 3.04 14.53 -5.43
N HIS A 237 4.24 14.47 -6.02
CA HIS A 237 4.53 15.03 -7.34
C HIS A 237 4.40 13.93 -8.37
N TYR A 238 3.43 14.05 -9.26
CA TYR A 238 3.11 13.08 -10.30
C TYR A 238 3.61 13.63 -11.62
N VAL A 239 4.45 12.87 -12.32
CA VAL A 239 4.95 13.20 -13.64
C VAL A 239 4.51 12.12 -14.60
N VAL A 240 3.75 12.51 -15.64
CA VAL A 240 3.32 11.61 -16.71
C VAL A 240 4.46 11.49 -17.71
N VAL A 241 4.97 10.27 -17.89
CA VAL A 241 6.13 9.97 -18.74
C VAL A 241 5.71 9.31 -20.05
N VAL A 242 4.66 8.50 -20.00
CA VAL A 242 4.03 7.85 -21.15
C VAL A 242 2.53 7.98 -20.97
N ASP A 243 1.80 8.25 -22.04
CA ASP A 243 0.34 8.29 -22.02
C ASP A 243 -0.26 7.87 -23.37
N ASP A 244 -0.25 6.57 -23.63
CA ASP A 244 -0.88 5.99 -24.83
C ASP A 244 -2.41 5.96 -24.73
N CYS A 245 -2.96 6.17 -23.53
CA CYS A 245 -4.39 6.21 -23.26
C CYS A 245 -5.00 7.61 -23.49
N GLU A 246 -4.16 8.63 -23.71
CA GLU A 246 -4.57 10.01 -23.96
C GLU A 246 -5.42 10.62 -22.83
N TYR A 247 -5.07 10.34 -21.57
CA TYR A 247 -5.79 10.89 -20.42
C TYR A 247 -5.53 12.39 -20.24
N GLY A 248 -6.62 13.14 -20.01
CA GLY A 248 -6.53 14.55 -19.64
C GLY A 248 -6.08 14.77 -18.19
N ALA A 249 -5.62 15.99 -17.88
CA ALA A 249 -5.18 16.37 -16.52
C ALA A 249 -6.26 16.23 -15.44
N GLN A 250 -7.54 16.28 -15.82
CA GLN A 250 -8.65 16.08 -14.90
C GLN A 250 -8.97 14.60 -14.65
N GLU A 251 -8.58 13.71 -15.58
CA GLU A 251 -8.84 12.27 -15.49
C GLU A 251 -7.77 11.53 -14.67
N LEU A 252 -6.53 12.04 -14.71
CA LEU A 252 -5.38 11.55 -13.92
C LEU A 252 -5.39 12.08 -12.47
#